data_AF-A0A076LJV2-F1
#
_entry.id   AF-A0A076LJV2-F1
#
_cell.length_a   1.000
_cell.length_b   1.000
_cell.length_c   1.000
_cell.angle_alpha   90.00
_cell.angle_beta   90.00
_cell.angle_gamma   90.00
#
_symmetry.space_group_name_H-M   'P 1'
#
loop_
_entity.id
_entity.type
_entity.pdbx_description
1 polymer ?
#
loop_
_entity_poly.entity_id
_entity_poly.type
_entity_poly.pdbx_seq_one_letter_code
_entity_poly.pdbx_strand_id
1 'polypeptide(L)'
;MDAMASTILEIHKPAKLEDIPDNDPIAIIMALKWLEYLCERVGSENVPDVLEFYYMLGWLGDKALTKLLKFLKGIKVDEENVVEGSGKLNIADHIISLLFIERLNGKQISAGLLDKIEWELRKIKKGAEQFYGI
;
A
#
# COMPACT_ATOMS: atom_id res chain seq x y z
N MET A 1 12.75 7.31 30.99
CA MET A 1 12.24 6.21 30.14
C MET A 1 13.45 5.48 29.61
N ASP A 2 13.53 4.17 29.89
CA ASP A 2 14.69 3.34 29.60
C ASP A 2 14.85 3.07 28.10
N ALA A 3 16.08 3.04 27.60
CA ALA A 3 16.38 2.78 26.18
C ALA A 3 15.80 1.45 25.69
N MET A 4 15.78 0.43 26.56
CA MET A 4 15.18 -0.88 26.29
C MET A 4 13.66 -0.80 26.08
N ALA A 5 12.96 0.06 26.82
CA ALA A 5 11.52 0.25 26.64
C ALA A 5 11.22 0.94 25.30
N SER A 6 12.06 1.90 24.88
CA SER A 6 11.96 2.55 23.57
C SER A 6 12.23 1.56 22.43
N THR A 7 13.24 0.70 22.56
CA THR A 7 13.55 -0.35 21.57
C THR A 7 12.42 -1.39 21.48
N ILE A 8 11.84 -1.83 22.61
CA ILE A 8 10.71 -2.78 22.62
C ILE A 8 9.44 -2.16 22.01
N LEU A 9 9.19 -0.87 22.24
CA LEU A 9 8.06 -0.14 21.66
C LEU A 9 8.23 0.09 20.15
N GLU A 10 9.45 0.29 19.65
CA GLU A 10 9.69 0.35 18.20
C GLU A 10 9.51 -1.01 17.51
N ILE A 11 9.84 -2.12 18.18
CA ILE A 11 9.66 -3.48 17.65
C ILE A 11 8.17 -3.89 17.55
N HIS A 12 7.30 -3.32 18.38
CA HIS A 12 5.87 -3.68 18.47
C HIS A 12 4.91 -2.65 17.87
N LYS A 13 5.38 -1.74 17.01
CA LYS A 13 4.44 -0.83 16.35
C LYS A 13 3.53 -1.66 15.44
N PRO A 14 2.20 -1.65 15.67
CA PRO A 14 1.29 -2.41 14.82
C PRO A 14 1.43 -1.91 13.38
N ALA A 15 1.40 -2.85 12.45
CA ALA A 15 1.42 -2.56 11.04
C ALA A 15 0.22 -1.68 10.67
N LYS A 16 0.34 -0.92 9.59
CA LYS A 16 -0.77 -0.06 9.14
C LYS A 16 -2.03 -0.87 8.86
N LEU A 17 -1.92 -2.05 8.27
CA LEU A 17 -3.03 -2.98 8.05
C LEU A 17 -2.68 -4.33 8.64
N GLU A 18 -3.29 -4.64 9.79
CA GLU A 18 -3.07 -5.90 10.50
C GLU A 18 -3.87 -7.06 9.87
N ASP A 19 -5.12 -6.81 9.49
CA ASP A 19 -6.04 -7.84 8.99
C ASP A 19 -7.04 -7.23 7.98
N ILE A 20 -7.62 -8.07 7.14
CA ILE A 20 -8.69 -7.73 6.20
C ILE A 20 -9.96 -8.46 6.66
N PRO A 21 -11.01 -7.78 7.16
CA PRO A 21 -12.18 -8.45 7.73
C PRO A 21 -12.93 -9.31 6.69
N ASP A 22 -13.13 -10.59 6.98
CA ASP A 22 -13.82 -11.54 6.07
C ASP A 22 -15.34 -11.30 6.03
N ASN A 23 -15.89 -10.56 7.00
CA ASN A 23 -17.30 -10.22 7.11
C ASN A 23 -17.65 -8.85 6.50
N ASP A 24 -16.68 -8.14 5.92
CA ASP A 24 -16.88 -6.87 5.23
C ASP A 24 -16.68 -7.05 3.71
N PRO A 25 -17.78 -7.13 2.93
CA PRO A 25 -17.69 -7.26 1.48
C PRO A 25 -16.94 -6.10 0.82
N ILE A 26 -17.01 -4.89 1.37
CA ILE A 26 -16.32 -3.73 0.81
C ILE A 26 -14.81 -3.87 1.00
N ALA A 27 -14.37 -4.35 2.17
CA ALA A 27 -12.96 -4.62 2.42
C ALA A 27 -12.41 -5.70 1.47
N ILE A 28 -13.16 -6.78 1.26
CA ILE A 28 -12.77 -7.84 0.32
C ILE A 28 -12.65 -7.29 -1.11
N ILE A 29 -13.66 -6.54 -1.58
CA ILE A 29 -13.64 -5.94 -2.93
C ILE A 29 -12.45 -5.00 -3.09
N MET A 30 -12.15 -4.18 -2.08
CA MET A 30 -10.99 -3.26 -2.13
C MET A 30 -9.66 -4.02 -2.16
N ALA A 31 -9.54 -5.12 -1.42
CA ALA A 31 -8.34 -5.97 -1.46
C ALA A 31 -8.15 -6.61 -2.84
N LEU A 32 -9.22 -7.12 -3.45
CA LEU A 32 -9.17 -7.69 -4.80
C LEU A 32 -8.82 -6.64 -5.86
N LYS A 33 -9.41 -5.44 -5.80
CA LYS A 33 -9.09 -4.33 -6.71
C LYS A 33 -7.67 -3.82 -6.53
N TRP A 34 -7.13 -3.86 -5.32
CA TRP A 34 -5.73 -3.56 -5.10
C TRP A 34 -4.81 -4.62 -5.71
N LEU A 35 -5.13 -5.91 -5.57
CA LEU A 35 -4.36 -6.99 -6.19
C LEU A 35 -4.41 -6.94 -7.72
N GLU A 36 -5.58 -6.68 -8.31
CA GLU A 36 -5.74 -6.44 -9.75
C GLU A 36 -4.80 -5.32 -10.23
N TYR A 37 -4.83 -4.18 -9.53
CA TYR A 37 -3.94 -3.06 -9.82
C TYR A 37 -2.45 -3.42 -9.77
N LEU A 38 -2.01 -4.22 -8.77
CA LEU A 38 -0.62 -4.68 -8.69
C LEU A 38 -0.29 -5.63 -9.84
N CYS A 39 -1.16 -6.61 -10.12
CA CYS A 39 -0.98 -7.55 -11.23
C CYS A 39 -0.83 -6.84 -12.58
N GLU A 40 -1.64 -5.81 -12.85
CA GLU A 40 -1.55 -4.99 -14.07
C GLU A 40 -0.23 -4.21 -14.22
N ARG A 41 0.53 -4.04 -13.13
CA ARG A 41 1.78 -3.24 -13.11
C ARG A 41 3.04 -4.08 -13.10
N VAL A 42 3.02 -5.19 -12.37
CA VAL A 42 4.22 -6.03 -12.16
C VAL A 42 4.03 -7.47 -12.61
N GLY A 43 2.83 -7.90 -13.03
CA GLY A 43 2.56 -9.32 -13.27
C GLY A 43 2.28 -10.06 -11.97
N SER A 44 1.41 -11.08 -12.03
CA SER A 44 0.93 -11.81 -10.85
C SER A 44 2.05 -12.49 -10.06
N GLU A 45 3.12 -12.90 -10.75
CA GLU A 45 4.30 -13.56 -10.24
C GLU A 45 5.18 -12.64 -9.37
N ASN A 46 5.15 -11.33 -9.61
CA ASN A 46 5.95 -10.35 -8.87
C ASN A 46 5.17 -9.67 -7.73
N VAL A 47 3.85 -9.86 -7.65
CA VAL A 47 3.02 -9.31 -6.55
C VAL A 47 3.47 -9.79 -5.16
N PRO A 48 3.86 -11.06 -4.92
CA PRO A 48 4.35 -11.50 -3.62
C PRO A 48 5.53 -10.66 -3.09
N ASP A 49 6.52 -10.37 -3.95
CA ASP A 49 7.70 -9.57 -3.58
C ASP A 49 7.33 -8.13 -3.22
N VAL A 50 6.35 -7.55 -3.94
CA VAL A 50 5.80 -6.23 -3.63
C VAL A 50 5.09 -6.22 -2.27
N LEU A 51 4.31 -7.25 -1.97
CA LEU A 51 3.63 -7.37 -0.67
C LEU A 51 4.62 -7.59 0.47
N GLU A 52 5.69 -8.35 0.24
CA GLU A 52 6.78 -8.51 1.20
C GLU A 52 7.50 -7.18 1.45
N PHE A 53 7.77 -6.40 0.40
CA PHE A 53 8.29 -5.04 0.57
C PHE A 53 7.40 -4.18 1.48
N TYR A 54 6.07 -4.23 1.30
CA TYR A 54 5.14 -3.50 2.17
C TYR A 54 5.07 -4.06 3.59
N TYR A 55 5.24 -5.37 3.77
CA TYR A 55 5.38 -5.99 5.09
C TYR A 55 6.64 -5.48 5.80
N MET A 56 7.78 -5.44 5.10
CA MET A 56 9.05 -4.93 5.65
C MET A 56 8.98 -3.44 6.01
N LEU A 57 8.17 -2.64 5.30
CA LEU A 57 7.88 -1.25 5.66
C LEU A 57 6.94 -1.09 6.87
N GLY A 58 6.39 -2.18 7.41
CA GLY A 58 5.38 -2.16 8.47
C GLY A 58 4.01 -1.66 7.99
N TRP A 59 3.73 -1.74 6.68
CA TRP A 59 2.43 -1.37 6.14
C TRP A 59 1.44 -2.54 6.20
N LEU A 60 1.94 -3.76 6.09
CA LEU A 60 1.16 -4.99 6.21
C LEU A 60 1.62 -5.79 7.44
N GLY A 61 0.66 -6.33 8.18
CA GLY A 61 0.89 -7.34 9.21
C GLY A 61 0.75 -8.76 8.64
N ASP A 62 1.12 -9.77 9.44
CA ASP A 62 1.14 -11.17 9.03
C ASP A 62 -0.20 -11.67 8.47
N LYS A 63 -1.31 -11.29 9.12
CA LYS A 63 -2.65 -11.76 8.72
C LYS A 63 -3.08 -11.12 7.41
N ALA A 64 -2.88 -9.81 7.26
CA ALA A 64 -3.15 -9.10 6.01
C ALA A 64 -2.33 -9.68 4.85
N LEU A 65 -1.02 -9.87 5.03
CA LEU A 65 -0.14 -10.47 4.02
C LEU A 65 -0.64 -11.87 3.62
N THR A 66 -0.91 -12.73 4.61
CA THR A 66 -1.40 -14.10 4.37
C THR A 66 -2.72 -14.11 3.59
N LYS A 67 -3.66 -13.21 3.92
CA LYS A 67 -4.94 -13.09 3.21
C LYS A 67 -4.77 -12.60 1.78
N LEU A 68 -3.93 -11.60 1.55
CA LEU A 68 -3.64 -11.07 0.21
C LEU A 68 -3.02 -12.15 -0.68
N LEU A 69 -2.04 -12.91 -0.16
CA LEU A 69 -1.44 -14.04 -0.89
C LEU A 69 -2.46 -15.15 -1.18
N LYS A 70 -3.41 -15.40 -0.25
CA LYS A 70 -4.50 -16.35 -0.48
C LYS A 70 -5.46 -15.87 -1.58
N PHE A 71 -5.82 -14.59 -1.59
CA PHE A 71 -6.64 -14.00 -2.64
C PHE A 71 -5.93 -14.06 -3.99
N LEU A 72 -4.64 -13.70 -4.05
CA LEU A 72 -3.83 -13.72 -5.26
C LEU A 72 -3.83 -15.11 -5.92
N LYS A 73 -3.67 -16.19 -5.15
CA LYS A 73 -3.73 -17.58 -5.65
C LYS A 73 -5.07 -17.95 -6.30
N GLY A 74 -6.16 -17.26 -5.93
CA GLY A 74 -7.50 -17.49 -6.48
C GLY A 74 -7.84 -16.63 -7.69
N ILE A 75 -7.04 -15.59 -7.99
CA ILE A 75 -7.26 -14.70 -9.12
C ILE A 75 -6.58 -15.31 -10.35
N LYS A 76 -7.37 -15.66 -11.37
CA LYS A 76 -6.85 -15.87 -12.73
C LYS A 76 -6.74 -14.49 -13.37
N VAL A 77 -5.53 -13.98 -13.51
CA VAL A 77 -5.30 -12.77 -14.31
C VAL A 77 -5.29 -13.23 -15.76
N ASP A 78 -6.13 -12.65 -16.61
CA ASP A 78 -6.08 -12.92 -18.06
C ASP A 78 -4.76 -12.38 -18.61
N GLU A 79 -3.78 -13.28 -18.76
CA GLU A 79 -2.43 -12.99 -19.26
C GLU A 79 -2.47 -12.32 -20.65
N GLU A 80 -3.53 -12.53 -21.43
CA GLU A 80 -3.73 -11.91 -22.75
C GLU A 80 -3.96 -10.39 -22.72
N ASN A 81 -4.38 -9.83 -21.58
CA ASN A 81 -4.64 -8.39 -21.41
C ASN A 81 -3.62 -7.71 -20.47
N VAL A 82 -2.64 -8.45 -19.96
CA VAL A 82 -1.54 -7.86 -19.20
C VAL A 82 -0.66 -7.14 -20.20
N VAL A 83 -0.81 -5.82 -20.29
CA VAL A 83 0.24 -4.96 -20.83
C VAL A 83 1.49 -5.37 -20.07
N GLU A 84 2.54 -5.83 -20.77
CA GLU A 84 3.84 -6.11 -20.16
C GLU A 84 4.22 -4.89 -19.34
N GLY A 85 3.93 -4.95 -18.04
CA GLY A 85 4.24 -3.89 -17.13
C GLY A 85 5.75 -3.71 -17.17
N SER A 86 6.25 -2.54 -16.78
CA SER A 86 7.70 -2.30 -16.74
C SER A 86 8.48 -3.26 -15.81
N GLY A 87 7.77 -4.19 -15.14
CA GLY A 87 8.25 -5.11 -14.11
C GLY A 87 8.51 -4.42 -12.78
N LYS A 88 8.27 -3.10 -12.69
CA LYS A 88 8.61 -2.28 -11.52
C LYS A 88 7.51 -1.27 -11.21
N LEU A 89 7.23 -1.10 -9.92
CA LEU A 89 6.39 -0.04 -9.43
C LEU A 89 7.14 1.29 -9.44
N ASN A 90 6.46 2.35 -9.85
CA ASN A 90 6.94 3.72 -9.65
C ASN A 90 6.43 4.29 -8.32
N ILE A 91 6.86 5.50 -7.97
CA ILE A 91 6.47 6.18 -6.74
C ILE A 91 4.95 6.36 -6.65
N ALA A 92 4.27 6.68 -7.76
CA ALA A 92 2.83 6.85 -7.78
C ALA A 92 2.11 5.52 -7.45
N ASP A 93 2.64 4.39 -7.91
CA ASP A 93 2.05 3.09 -7.59
C ASP A 93 2.17 2.71 -6.11
N HIS A 94 3.28 3.09 -5.47
CA HIS A 94 3.43 2.93 -4.02
C HIS A 94 2.49 3.86 -3.23
N ILE A 95 2.24 5.08 -3.72
CA ILE A 95 1.26 6.01 -3.11
C ILE A 95 -0.15 5.43 -3.23
N ILE A 96 -0.54 4.94 -4.41
CA ILE A 96 -1.84 4.30 -4.64
C ILE A 96 -2.01 3.09 -3.72
N SER A 97 -0.98 2.24 -3.62
CA SER A 97 -0.98 1.09 -2.71
C SER A 97 -1.16 1.50 -1.25
N LEU A 98 -0.48 2.57 -0.80
CA LEU A 98 -0.67 3.10 0.54
C LEU A 98 -2.13 3.56 0.76
N LEU A 99 -2.78 4.20 -0.22
CA LEU A 99 -4.18 4.61 -0.10
C LEU A 99 -5.13 3.41 0.00
N PHE A 100 -4.87 2.32 -0.73
CA PHE A 100 -5.62 1.06 -0.55
C PHE A 100 -5.45 0.50 0.86
N ILE A 101 -4.22 0.46 1.37
CA ILE A 101 -3.92 -0.02 2.73
C ILE A 101 -4.64 0.84 3.79
N GLU A 102 -4.58 2.16 3.67
CA GLU A 102 -5.28 3.07 4.58
C GLU A 102 -6.81 2.91 4.48
N ARG A 103 -7.35 2.69 3.27
CA ARG A 103 -8.77 2.41 3.06
C ARG A 103 -9.22 1.09 3.68
N LEU A 104 -8.40 0.04 3.56
CA LEU A 104 -8.63 -1.27 4.17
C LEU A 104 -8.53 -1.22 5.69
N ASN A 105 -7.69 -0.33 6.23
CA ASN A 105 -7.62 -0.04 7.66
C ASN A 105 -8.76 0.88 8.15
N GLY A 106 -9.86 0.97 7.41
CA GLY A 106 -11.07 1.69 7.79
C GLY A 106 -11.01 3.21 7.62
N LYS A 107 -9.93 3.78 7.07
CA LYS A 107 -9.88 5.23 6.81
C LYS A 107 -10.71 5.59 5.59
N GLN A 108 -11.46 6.68 5.68
CA GLN A 108 -12.16 7.21 4.51
C GLN A 108 -11.20 8.05 3.66
N ILE A 109 -11.00 7.61 2.42
CA ILE A 109 -10.28 8.37 1.41
C ILE A 109 -11.30 9.30 0.73
N SER A 110 -11.45 10.50 1.27
CA SER A 110 -12.31 11.53 0.70
C SER A 110 -11.56 12.37 -0.32
N ALA A 111 -12.29 12.98 -1.27
CA ALA A 111 -11.71 13.95 -2.21
C ALA A 111 -10.95 15.06 -1.47
N GLY A 112 -11.50 15.59 -0.39
CA GLY A 112 -10.84 16.61 0.42
C GLY A 112 -9.52 16.16 1.08
N LEU A 113 -9.38 14.87 1.41
CA LEU A 113 -8.09 14.33 1.87
C LEU A 113 -7.06 14.32 0.74
N LEU A 114 -7.46 13.90 -0.46
CA LEU A 114 -6.57 13.88 -1.63
C LEU A 114 -6.14 15.31 -2.01
N ASP A 115 -7.08 16.26 -2.02
CA ASP A 115 -6.79 17.68 -2.27
C ASP A 115 -5.80 18.25 -1.26
N LYS A 116 -5.96 17.88 0.02
CA LYS A 116 -5.03 18.29 1.08
C LYS A 116 -3.63 17.71 0.87
N ILE A 117 -3.52 16.43 0.51
CA ILE A 117 -2.22 15.80 0.22
C ILE A 117 -1.55 16.52 -0.95
N GLU A 118 -2.28 16.79 -2.03
CA GLU A 118 -1.76 17.50 -3.19
C GLU A 118 -1.30 18.93 -2.82
N TRP A 119 -2.06 19.63 -1.98
CA TRP A 119 -1.68 20.94 -1.48
C TRP A 119 -0.41 20.92 -0.63
N GLU A 120 -0.29 19.98 0.31
CA GLU A 120 0.93 19.83 1.14
C GLU A 120 2.15 19.52 0.27
N LEU A 121 2.02 18.64 -0.73
CA LEU A 121 3.09 18.32 -1.68
C LEU A 121 3.54 19.56 -2.47
N ARG A 122 2.58 20.36 -2.98
CA ARG A 122 2.89 21.64 -3.65
C ARG A 122 3.64 22.60 -2.74
N LYS A 123 3.22 22.71 -1.48
CA LYS A 123 3.85 23.58 -0.49
C LYS A 123 5.29 23.14 -0.19
N ILE A 124 5.52 21.83 -0.03
CA ILE A 124 6.86 21.26 0.19
C ILE A 124 7.76 21.54 -1.01
N LYS A 125 7.27 21.29 -2.23
CA LYS A 125 8.03 21.53 -3.46
C LYS A 125 8.43 23.00 -3.59
N LYS A 126 7.49 23.91 -3.39
CA LYS A 126 7.74 25.36 -3.43
C LYS A 126 8.75 25.80 -2.36
N GLY A 127 8.64 25.24 -1.16
CA GLY A 127 9.63 25.49 -0.10
C GLY A 127 11.02 25.02 -0.52
N ALA A 128 11.15 23.81 -1.06
CA ALA A 128 12.43 23.28 -1.54
C ALA A 128 13.03 24.16 -2.66
N GLU A 129 12.23 24.60 -3.63
CA GLU A 129 12.68 25.52 -4.70
C GLU A 129 13.19 26.85 -4.11
N GLN A 130 12.50 27.42 -3.11
CA GLN A 130 12.90 28.67 -2.45
C GLN A 130 14.17 28.54 -1.61
N PHE A 131 14.41 27.39 -0.97
CA PHE A 131 15.57 27.16 -0.11
C PHE A 131 16.81 26.67 -0.88
N TYR A 132 16.63 25.92 -1.96
CA TYR A 132 17.73 25.33 -2.75
C TYR A 132 18.01 26.07 -4.07
N GLY A 133 17.19 27.04 -4.45
CA GLY A 133 17.46 27.94 -5.58
C GLY A 133 17.53 27.25 -6.95
N ILE A 134 16.71 26.20 -7.15
CA ILE A 134 16.52 25.53 -8.45
C ILE A 134 15.21 26.01 -9.06
#